data_AF-A0A960YZL2-F1
#
_entry.id   AF-A0A960YZL2-F1
#
_cell.length_a   1.000
_cell.length_b   1.000
_cell.length_c   1.000
_cell.angle_alpha   90.00
_cell.angle_beta   90.00
_cell.angle_gamma   90.00
#
_symmetry.space_group_name_H-M   'P 1'
#
loop_
_entity.id
_entity.type
_entity.pdbx_description
1 polymer ?
#
loop_
_entity_poly.entity_id
_entity_poly.type
_entity_poly.pdbx_seq_one_letter_code
_entity_poly.pdbx_strand_id
1 'polypeptide(L)'
;MDTTTLTAQDTDGACSGTIQISNDNFATCLGGILDASDPYFIMFEGLTEFSSQAGSEVYKIKVTTGVKDVTGASPLTANYQMATGFTVAGSYVDLGNGTIADNESYLVWSQCPEGTSGSGCGTGGVDTSLVFCNENDDDCNGGFEGGTLLDGLISDGTQVNAAGTSSVYSACEALNSSVFGGRTSWRVPSEYELFVFEYNYYANSSFATYFPFDYTSIDGLWAMESIDFENALFLDLTGNGNYIAYKDGTGYLDEADFNYYSFSTGLGVHCVSDEYPF
;
A
#
# COMPACT_ATOMS: atom_id res chain seq x y z
N MET A 1 6.79 -27.53 16.50
CA MET A 1 6.85 -28.33 15.27
C MET A 1 8.29 -28.36 14.80
N ASP A 2 8.74 -29.39 14.09
CA ASP A 2 10.05 -29.35 13.41
C ASP A 2 9.90 -28.65 12.06
N THR A 3 10.33 -27.39 12.00
CA THR A 3 10.20 -26.52 10.82
C THR A 3 10.99 -27.02 9.63
N THR A 4 12.03 -27.85 9.83
CA THR A 4 12.82 -28.43 8.73
C THR A 4 12.05 -29.49 7.93
N THR A 5 10.92 -29.94 8.48
CA THR A 5 10.01 -30.88 7.79
C THR A 5 8.92 -30.17 6.98
N LEU A 6 8.88 -28.84 7.04
CA LEU A 6 7.98 -28.01 6.25
C LEU A 6 8.62 -27.73 4.89
N THR A 7 7.95 -28.17 3.83
CA THR A 7 8.38 -27.93 2.46
C THR A 7 7.19 -27.53 1.61
N ALA A 8 7.35 -26.45 0.85
CA ALA A 8 6.51 -26.15 -0.31
C ALA A 8 7.11 -26.87 -1.53
N GLN A 9 6.35 -26.88 -2.62
CA GLN A 9 6.88 -27.27 -3.91
C GLN A 9 7.46 -26.03 -4.62
N ASP A 10 8.50 -26.22 -5.43
CA ASP A 10 9.25 -25.10 -6.01
C ASP A 10 8.61 -24.50 -7.27
N THR A 11 7.60 -25.17 -7.86
CA THR A 11 6.91 -24.72 -9.07
C THR A 11 5.46 -25.22 -9.09
N ASP A 12 4.57 -24.53 -9.79
CA ASP A 12 3.20 -25.00 -10.05
C ASP A 12 3.17 -26.36 -10.75
N GLY A 13 2.20 -27.20 -10.40
CA GLY A 13 2.01 -28.50 -11.05
C GLY A 13 1.61 -29.61 -10.08
N ALA A 14 2.08 -30.84 -10.34
CA ALA A 14 1.73 -31.99 -9.52
C ALA A 14 2.13 -31.79 -8.06
N CYS A 15 1.16 -31.95 -7.15
CA CYS A 15 1.34 -31.67 -5.73
C CYS A 15 2.50 -32.44 -5.11
N SER A 16 3.45 -31.72 -4.53
CA SER A 16 4.56 -32.26 -3.74
C SER A 16 4.73 -31.47 -2.44
N GLY A 17 5.81 -31.69 -1.68
CA GLY A 17 6.02 -31.02 -0.39
C GLY A 17 5.10 -31.49 0.74
N THR A 18 5.28 -30.90 1.92
CA THR A 18 4.49 -31.19 3.12
C THR A 18 3.39 -30.16 3.40
N ILE A 19 3.54 -28.94 2.89
CA ILE A 19 2.50 -27.92 2.85
C ILE A 19 2.09 -27.70 1.40
N GLN A 20 0.80 -27.93 1.12
CA GLN A 20 0.24 -27.89 -0.23
C GLN A 20 -0.90 -26.88 -0.27
N ILE A 21 -0.88 -26.02 -1.28
CA ILE A 21 -1.94 -25.05 -1.55
C ILE A 21 -2.47 -25.31 -2.96
N SER A 22 -3.79 -25.43 -3.08
CA SER A 22 -4.45 -25.80 -4.33
C SER A 22 -5.86 -25.22 -4.40
N ASN A 23 -6.28 -24.81 -5.59
CA ASN A 23 -7.66 -24.41 -5.90
C ASN A 23 -8.46 -25.50 -6.65
N ASP A 24 -7.82 -26.60 -7.06
CA ASP A 24 -8.43 -27.64 -7.90
C ASP A 24 -8.63 -28.99 -7.18
N ASN A 25 -8.75 -28.94 -5.84
CA ASN A 25 -8.80 -30.11 -4.95
C ASN A 25 -7.54 -30.99 -5.00
N PHE A 26 -6.37 -30.37 -5.12
CA PHE A 26 -5.05 -30.98 -5.11
C PHE A 26 -4.80 -31.91 -6.31
N ALA A 27 -5.41 -31.61 -7.47
CA ALA A 27 -4.97 -32.19 -8.73
C ALA A 27 -3.64 -31.54 -9.16
N THR A 28 -3.54 -30.23 -8.96
CA THR A 28 -2.31 -29.44 -8.99
C THR A 28 -2.19 -28.59 -7.74
N CYS A 29 -0.97 -28.13 -7.46
CA CYS A 29 -0.64 -27.26 -6.35
C CYS A 29 0.18 -26.07 -6.86
N LEU A 30 0.16 -24.99 -6.09
CA LEU A 30 0.97 -23.80 -6.33
C LEU A 30 2.41 -24.02 -5.86
N GLY A 31 3.36 -23.50 -6.64
CA GLY A 31 4.75 -23.34 -6.25
C GLY A 31 4.93 -22.11 -5.37
N GLY A 32 5.90 -22.19 -4.46
CA GLY A 32 6.14 -21.10 -3.53
C GLY A 32 7.28 -21.34 -2.55
N ILE A 33 7.51 -20.35 -1.70
CA ILE A 33 8.50 -20.37 -0.62
C ILE A 33 7.75 -20.41 0.71
N LEU A 34 8.27 -21.18 1.67
CA LEU A 34 7.79 -21.15 3.05
C LEU A 34 8.76 -20.36 3.93
N ASP A 35 8.23 -19.43 4.70
CA ASP A 35 8.91 -18.87 5.86
C ASP A 35 8.27 -19.39 7.15
N ALA A 36 9.07 -20.01 8.00
CA ALA A 36 8.69 -20.51 9.32
C ALA A 36 9.63 -19.95 10.41
N SER A 37 10.17 -18.75 10.19
CA SER A 37 11.00 -18.00 11.14
C SER A 37 10.21 -17.60 12.39
N ASP A 38 8.89 -17.37 12.26
CA ASP A 38 7.99 -17.09 13.36
C ASP A 38 7.51 -18.39 14.06
N PRO A 39 7.50 -18.45 15.41
CA PRO A 39 7.09 -19.65 16.14
C PRO A 39 5.56 -19.90 16.16
N TYR A 40 4.74 -18.93 15.77
CA TYR A 40 3.29 -18.98 15.75
C TYR A 40 2.69 -18.98 14.34
N PHE A 41 3.41 -18.43 13.36
CA PHE A 41 2.94 -18.31 11.97
C PHE A 41 3.87 -19.01 10.99
N ILE A 42 3.29 -19.56 9.92
CA ILE A 42 4.01 -20.04 8.74
C ILE A 42 3.48 -19.24 7.56
N MET A 43 4.37 -18.54 6.87
CA MET A 43 4.06 -17.78 5.67
C MET A 43 4.32 -18.65 4.44
N PHE A 44 3.45 -18.53 3.44
CA PHE A 44 3.65 -19.09 2.11
C PHE A 44 3.59 -17.95 1.09
N GLU A 45 4.67 -17.79 0.33
CA GLU A 45 4.76 -16.84 -0.77
C GLU A 45 4.61 -17.62 -2.08
N GLY A 46 3.50 -17.40 -2.80
CA GLY A 46 3.24 -18.07 -4.07
C GLY A 46 4.08 -17.49 -5.20
N LEU A 47 4.60 -18.34 -6.09
CA LEU A 47 5.27 -17.91 -7.32
C LEU A 47 4.29 -17.42 -8.39
N THR A 48 3.05 -17.90 -8.33
CA THR A 48 1.92 -17.38 -9.08
C THR A 48 0.99 -16.63 -8.15
N GLU A 49 0.55 -15.45 -8.58
CA GLU A 49 -0.39 -14.64 -7.82
C GLU A 49 -1.69 -15.41 -7.58
N PHE A 50 -2.19 -15.32 -6.36
CA PHE A 50 -3.49 -15.82 -6.02
C PHE A 50 -4.57 -14.98 -6.72
N SER A 51 -5.56 -15.63 -7.34
CA SER A 51 -6.69 -14.90 -7.91
C SER A 51 -7.51 -14.30 -6.78
N SER A 52 -7.67 -12.97 -6.81
CA SER A 52 -8.37 -12.19 -5.78
C SER A 52 -9.74 -11.66 -6.25
N GLN A 53 -10.23 -12.13 -7.41
CA GLN A 53 -11.49 -11.69 -7.99
C GLN A 53 -12.69 -12.15 -7.13
N ALA A 54 -13.62 -11.26 -6.83
CA ALA A 54 -14.82 -11.58 -6.04
C ALA A 54 -15.61 -12.74 -6.69
N GLY A 55 -15.68 -13.87 -5.98
CA GLY A 55 -16.28 -15.12 -6.48
C GLY A 55 -15.33 -16.09 -7.19
N SER A 56 -14.01 -15.83 -7.16
CA SER A 56 -12.99 -16.73 -7.73
C SER A 56 -12.51 -17.82 -6.76
N GLU A 57 -11.73 -18.73 -7.36
CA GLU A 57 -10.98 -19.87 -6.83
C GLU A 57 -10.88 -19.97 -5.30
N VAL A 58 -11.55 -20.98 -4.73
CA VAL A 58 -11.39 -21.34 -3.32
C VAL A 58 -10.13 -22.18 -3.17
N TYR A 59 -9.08 -21.60 -2.59
CA TYR A 59 -7.85 -22.29 -2.27
C TYR A 59 -8.02 -23.16 -1.02
N LYS A 60 -7.31 -24.27 -0.95
CA LYS A 60 -7.30 -25.20 0.18
C LYS A 60 -5.87 -25.49 0.56
N ILE A 61 -5.65 -25.57 1.86
CA ILE A 61 -4.39 -26.04 2.44
C ILE A 61 -4.52 -27.53 2.74
N LYS A 62 -3.51 -28.30 2.36
CA LYS A 62 -3.28 -29.67 2.85
C LYS A 62 -1.91 -29.75 3.51
N VAL A 63 -1.89 -30.34 4.69
CA VAL A 63 -0.67 -30.65 5.44
C VAL A 63 -0.52 -32.16 5.44
N THR A 64 0.59 -32.65 4.92
CA THR A 64 0.80 -34.09 4.76
C THR A 64 1.37 -34.73 6.03
N THR A 65 1.32 -36.06 6.12
CA THR A 65 2.01 -36.84 7.16
C THR A 65 3.54 -36.70 7.14
N GLY A 66 4.13 -35.91 6.23
CA GLY A 66 5.55 -35.58 6.25
C GLY A 66 5.94 -34.60 7.36
N VAL A 67 5.00 -33.78 7.85
CA VAL A 67 5.23 -32.83 8.96
C VAL A 67 5.39 -33.57 10.29
N LYS A 68 6.39 -33.16 11.09
CA LYS A 68 6.74 -33.81 12.36
C LYS A 68 6.70 -32.89 13.58
N ASP A 69 6.62 -33.51 14.76
CA ASP A 69 6.71 -32.85 16.05
C ASP A 69 8.05 -32.12 16.27
N VAL A 70 8.20 -31.38 17.37
CA VAL A 70 9.43 -30.63 17.72
C VAL A 70 10.69 -31.48 17.82
N THR A 71 10.55 -32.81 17.95
CA THR A 71 11.69 -33.73 18.06
C THR A 71 12.07 -34.35 16.72
N GLY A 72 11.30 -34.07 15.66
CA GLY A 72 11.48 -34.65 14.33
C GLY A 72 11.15 -36.15 14.26
N ALA A 73 10.51 -36.71 15.30
CA ALA A 73 10.30 -38.15 15.44
C ALA A 73 8.89 -38.59 15.03
N SER A 74 7.87 -37.87 15.47
CA SER A 74 6.48 -38.27 15.27
C SER A 74 5.84 -37.47 14.12
N PRO A 75 5.41 -38.11 13.03
CA PRO A 75 4.64 -37.44 11.99
C PRO A 75 3.19 -37.20 12.40
N LEU A 76 2.47 -36.37 11.65
CA LEU A 76 1.00 -36.36 11.70
C LEU A 76 0.45 -37.76 11.40
N THR A 77 -0.61 -38.16 12.11
CA THR A 77 -1.23 -39.49 11.96
C THR A 77 -2.06 -39.63 10.68
N ALA A 78 -2.51 -38.50 10.12
CA ALA A 78 -3.22 -38.42 8.85
C ALA A 78 -2.95 -37.06 8.21
N ASN A 79 -3.14 -36.97 6.89
CA ASN A 79 -3.13 -35.69 6.21
C ASN A 79 -4.27 -34.82 6.76
N TYR A 80 -3.96 -33.56 7.05
CA TYR A 80 -4.97 -32.54 7.28
C TYR A 80 -5.30 -31.88 5.95
N GLN A 81 -6.58 -31.67 5.67
CA GLN A 81 -7.04 -30.91 4.52
C GLN A 81 -8.13 -29.96 4.97
N MET A 82 -8.02 -28.68 4.62
CA MET A 82 -9.09 -27.71 4.85
C MET A 82 -10.36 -28.16 4.11
N ALA A 83 -11.46 -28.30 4.86
CA ALA A 83 -12.73 -28.75 4.32
C ALA A 83 -13.36 -27.69 3.39
N THR A 84 -13.44 -26.45 3.86
CA THR A 84 -14.05 -25.32 3.17
C THR A 84 -13.09 -24.54 2.30
N GLY A 85 -11.80 -24.49 2.65
CA GLY A 85 -10.81 -23.64 1.98
C GLY A 85 -10.85 -22.18 2.43
N PHE A 86 -10.16 -21.31 1.70
CA PHE A 86 -10.08 -19.88 1.88
C PHE A 86 -10.11 -19.19 0.51
N THR A 87 -10.58 -17.96 0.48
CA THR A 87 -10.44 -17.06 -0.67
C THR A 87 -9.38 -16.03 -0.34
N VAL A 88 -8.60 -15.61 -1.33
CA VAL A 88 -7.74 -14.44 -1.17
C VAL A 88 -8.60 -13.22 -1.43
N ALA A 89 -8.69 -12.32 -0.48
CA ALA A 89 -9.40 -11.05 -0.69
C ALA A 89 -8.68 -10.26 -1.79
N GLY A 90 -9.42 -9.54 -2.63
CA GLY A 90 -8.84 -8.43 -3.38
C GLY A 90 -8.02 -7.58 -2.43
N SER A 91 -6.81 -7.18 -2.83
CA SER A 91 -6.04 -6.19 -2.05
C SER A 91 -6.92 -4.98 -1.77
N TYR A 92 -7.82 -4.62 -2.68
CA TYR A 92 -8.76 -3.51 -2.50
C TYR A 92 -10.23 -3.94 -2.40
N VAL A 93 -11.00 -3.24 -1.56
CA VAL A 93 -12.46 -3.34 -1.42
C VAL A 93 -13.07 -1.94 -1.39
N ASP A 94 -13.98 -1.65 -2.32
CA ASP A 94 -14.77 -0.42 -2.27
C ASP A 94 -15.84 -0.51 -1.16
N LEU A 95 -15.78 0.43 -0.20
CA LEU A 95 -16.70 0.48 0.93
C LEU A 95 -18.02 1.24 0.61
N GLY A 96 -18.16 1.76 -0.62
CA GLY A 96 -19.38 2.43 -1.09
C GLY A 96 -19.63 3.80 -0.46
N ASN A 97 -18.65 4.34 0.26
CA ASN A 97 -18.71 5.62 0.97
C ASN A 97 -17.61 6.60 0.52
N GLY A 98 -17.01 6.35 -0.66
CA GLY A 98 -15.90 7.14 -1.20
C GLY A 98 -14.52 6.71 -0.67
N THR A 99 -14.44 5.56 0.01
CA THR A 99 -13.18 5.02 0.54
C THR A 99 -12.94 3.59 0.07
N ILE A 100 -11.67 3.23 -0.06
CA ILE A 100 -11.21 1.90 -0.50
C ILE A 100 -10.40 1.28 0.64
N ALA A 101 -10.86 0.14 1.15
CA ALA A 101 -10.07 -0.66 2.07
C ALA A 101 -8.97 -1.40 1.32
N ASP A 102 -7.72 -1.25 1.75
CA ASP A 102 -6.60 -2.08 1.37
C ASP A 102 -6.40 -3.18 2.43
N ASN A 103 -6.75 -4.42 2.09
CA ASN A 103 -6.65 -5.57 2.99
C ASN A 103 -5.22 -6.09 3.16
N GLU A 104 -4.29 -5.65 2.31
CA GLU A 104 -2.88 -6.07 2.37
C GLU A 104 -2.09 -5.19 3.32
N SER A 105 -2.24 -3.86 3.18
CA SER A 105 -1.64 -2.89 4.10
C SER A 105 -2.47 -2.58 5.34
N TYR A 106 -3.74 -3.03 5.37
CA TYR A 106 -4.75 -2.70 6.39
C TYR A 106 -5.11 -1.22 6.47
N LEU A 107 -4.83 -0.46 5.42
CA LEU A 107 -5.13 0.95 5.31
C LEU A 107 -6.49 1.20 4.66
N VAL A 108 -7.05 2.39 4.85
CA VAL A 108 -8.20 2.84 4.06
C VAL A 108 -7.86 4.11 3.29
N TRP A 109 -7.97 4.05 1.97
CA TRP A 109 -7.64 5.14 1.07
C TRP A 109 -8.87 5.97 0.71
N SER A 110 -8.67 7.25 0.41
CA SER A 110 -9.65 8.04 -0.33
C SER A 110 -9.73 7.47 -1.75
N GLN A 111 -10.93 7.19 -2.24
CA GLN A 111 -11.10 6.61 -3.58
C GLN A 111 -10.61 7.56 -4.67
N CYS A 112 -10.84 8.86 -4.48
CA CYS A 112 -10.51 9.90 -5.42
C CYS A 112 -9.40 10.80 -4.87
N PRO A 113 -8.53 11.33 -5.75
CA PRO A 113 -7.59 12.36 -5.35
C PRO A 113 -8.33 13.65 -4.99
N GLU A 114 -7.74 14.44 -4.11
CA GLU A 114 -8.30 15.72 -3.66
C GLU A 114 -8.67 16.63 -4.84
N GLY A 115 -9.81 17.31 -4.71
CA GLY A 115 -10.42 18.10 -5.80
C GLY A 115 -11.35 17.32 -6.73
N THR A 116 -11.34 15.98 -6.68
CA THR A 116 -12.24 15.12 -7.47
C THR A 116 -13.21 14.30 -6.62
N SER A 117 -14.33 13.87 -7.21
CA SER A 117 -15.37 13.10 -6.51
C SER A 117 -16.25 12.27 -7.45
N GLY A 118 -17.14 11.47 -6.85
CA GLY A 118 -18.08 10.59 -7.53
C GLY A 118 -17.48 9.21 -7.85
N SER A 119 -18.33 8.26 -8.26
CA SER A 119 -17.95 6.85 -8.43
C SER A 119 -16.88 6.57 -9.49
N GLY A 120 -16.51 7.57 -10.29
CA GLY A 120 -15.46 7.47 -11.30
C GLY A 120 -14.42 8.59 -11.18
N CYS A 121 -14.40 9.30 -10.05
CA CYS A 121 -13.51 10.45 -9.80
C CYS A 121 -13.49 11.51 -10.91
N GLY A 122 -14.59 11.63 -11.68
CA GLY A 122 -14.69 12.53 -12.82
C GLY A 122 -15.42 13.85 -12.53
N THR A 123 -15.91 14.05 -11.31
CA THR A 123 -16.54 15.31 -10.91
C THR A 123 -15.50 16.21 -10.25
N GLY A 124 -15.32 17.43 -10.76
CA GLY A 124 -14.27 18.34 -10.30
C GLY A 124 -13.00 18.20 -11.14
N GLY A 125 -11.86 18.51 -10.56
CA GLY A 125 -10.53 18.36 -11.14
C GLY A 125 -9.52 18.24 -10.03
N VAL A 126 -8.44 17.47 -10.24
CA VAL A 126 -7.41 17.31 -9.21
C VAL A 126 -6.90 18.67 -8.78
N ASP A 127 -6.83 18.87 -7.48
CA ASP A 127 -6.28 20.09 -6.92
C ASP A 127 -4.74 20.03 -6.98
N THR A 128 -4.19 20.41 -8.13
CA THR A 128 -2.74 20.51 -8.32
C THR A 128 -2.15 21.80 -7.79
N SER A 129 -2.96 22.64 -7.12
CA SER A 129 -2.48 23.83 -6.40
C SER A 129 -2.04 23.54 -4.97
N LEU A 130 -2.20 22.29 -4.51
CA LEU A 130 -1.76 21.86 -3.19
C LEU A 130 -0.22 21.80 -3.14
N VAL A 131 0.34 22.56 -2.21
CA VAL A 131 1.78 22.66 -1.95
C VAL A 131 2.09 22.02 -0.60
N PHE A 132 3.13 21.18 -0.57
CA PHE A 132 3.58 20.50 0.64
C PHE A 132 4.35 21.45 1.56
N CYS A 133 5.30 22.19 1.01
CA CYS A 133 6.18 23.11 1.72
C CYS A 133 5.60 24.53 1.75
N ASN A 134 6.01 25.34 2.73
CA ASN A 134 5.59 26.73 2.81
C ASN A 134 6.29 27.58 1.74
N GLU A 135 5.51 28.24 0.88
CA GLU A 135 6.03 29.10 -0.21
C GLU A 135 6.91 30.29 0.25
N ASN A 136 6.88 30.64 1.55
CA ASN A 136 7.60 31.83 2.05
C ASN A 136 9.03 31.53 2.54
N ASP A 137 9.30 30.31 3.00
CA ASP A 137 10.57 29.89 3.60
C ASP A 137 11.02 28.50 3.16
N ASP A 138 10.34 27.93 2.15
CA ASP A 138 10.52 26.58 1.60
C ASP A 138 10.41 25.47 2.66
N ASP A 139 9.84 25.74 3.83
CA ASP A 139 9.83 24.79 4.95
C ASP A 139 8.80 23.67 4.75
N CYS A 140 9.29 22.45 4.55
CA CYS A 140 8.49 21.24 4.35
C CYS A 140 8.16 20.49 5.66
N ASN A 141 8.84 20.77 6.78
CA ASN A 141 8.69 19.98 8.02
C ASN A 141 8.76 20.78 9.34
N GLY A 142 8.69 22.10 9.29
CA GLY A 142 8.79 22.96 10.47
C GLY A 142 10.22 23.34 10.87
N GLY A 143 11.17 23.28 9.95
CA GLY A 143 12.51 23.83 10.09
C GLY A 143 13.53 22.88 10.70
N PHE A 144 13.33 21.57 10.60
CA PHE A 144 14.27 20.53 11.08
C PHE A 144 14.94 19.77 9.92
N GLU A 145 16.22 19.43 10.02
CA GLU A 145 16.90 18.61 9.00
C GLU A 145 16.48 17.13 9.13
N GLY A 146 15.69 16.64 8.17
CA GLY A 146 15.22 15.25 8.05
C GLY A 146 14.13 14.89 9.06
N GLY A 147 12.97 14.43 8.57
CA GLY A 147 11.86 14.03 9.43
C GLY A 147 10.56 13.70 8.69
N THR A 148 9.62 13.09 9.40
CA THR A 148 8.21 13.01 8.95
C THR A 148 7.47 14.23 9.50
N LEU A 149 6.30 14.58 8.96
CA LEU A 149 5.41 15.62 9.53
C LEU A 149 5.10 15.42 11.03
N LEU A 150 5.32 14.21 11.57
CA LEU A 150 5.13 13.83 12.98
C LEU A 150 6.33 14.16 13.89
N ASP A 151 7.51 14.53 13.35
CA ASP A 151 8.70 14.85 14.17
C ASP A 151 8.72 16.33 14.64
N GLY A 152 7.69 17.10 14.30
CA GLY A 152 7.43 18.46 14.81
C GLY A 152 7.00 18.51 16.28
N LEU A 153 7.58 17.68 17.16
CA LEU A 153 7.31 17.77 18.59
C LEU A 153 8.01 19.01 19.17
N ILE A 154 7.27 20.10 19.38
CA ILE A 154 7.71 21.13 20.33
C ILE A 154 7.93 20.45 21.68
N SER A 155 8.95 20.88 22.41
CA SER A 155 9.39 20.32 23.71
C SER A 155 8.32 20.24 24.83
N ASP A 156 7.07 20.64 24.54
CA ASP A 156 5.89 20.58 25.40
C ASP A 156 4.96 19.38 25.07
N GLY A 157 5.28 18.56 24.06
CA GLY A 157 4.49 17.36 23.71
C GLY A 157 3.19 17.65 22.96
N THR A 158 2.98 18.89 22.52
CA THR A 158 1.90 19.27 21.63
C THR A 158 2.26 18.84 20.21
N GLN A 159 1.49 17.93 19.60
CA GLN A 159 1.51 17.72 18.16
C GLN A 159 1.02 19.00 17.50
N VAL A 160 1.93 19.85 17.08
CA VAL A 160 1.60 20.94 16.18
C VAL A 160 1.99 20.49 14.79
N ASN A 161 1.06 20.66 13.85
CA ASN A 161 1.44 20.89 12.46
C ASN A 161 2.59 21.89 12.49
N ALA A 162 3.79 21.44 12.20
CA ALA A 162 4.90 22.36 12.04
C ALA A 162 4.79 23.12 10.68
N ALA A 163 3.64 22.99 10.00
CA ALA A 163 3.20 23.86 8.94
C ALA A 163 1.73 24.26 9.17
N GLY A 164 1.47 25.45 9.71
CA GLY A 164 0.18 26.12 9.50
C GLY A 164 -0.06 26.53 8.03
N THR A 165 0.64 25.91 7.08
CA THR A 165 0.91 26.37 5.71
C THR A 165 0.92 25.24 4.66
N SER A 166 1.06 23.96 5.05
CA SER A 166 0.96 22.84 4.08
C SER A 166 -0.50 22.64 3.68
N SER A 167 -0.81 22.95 2.43
CA SER A 167 -2.17 22.77 1.89
C SER A 167 -2.47 21.31 1.59
N VAL A 168 -1.46 20.51 1.26
CA VAL A 168 -1.57 19.05 1.12
C VAL A 168 -2.02 18.40 2.43
N TYR A 169 -1.36 18.71 3.54
CA TYR A 169 -1.75 18.19 4.85
C TYR A 169 -3.14 18.68 5.28
N SER A 170 -3.39 19.97 5.06
CA SER A 170 -4.69 20.58 5.38
C SER A 170 -5.85 19.92 4.62
N ALA A 171 -5.62 19.45 3.40
CA ALA A 171 -6.62 18.72 2.62
C ALA A 171 -6.97 17.37 3.28
N CYS A 172 -5.98 16.57 3.67
CA CYS A 172 -6.25 15.30 4.35
C CYS A 172 -6.84 15.49 5.75
N GLU A 173 -6.42 16.51 6.51
CA GLU A 173 -7.03 16.81 7.83
C GLU A 173 -8.48 17.30 7.73
N ALA A 174 -8.87 17.92 6.62
CA ALA A 174 -10.26 18.29 6.40
C ALA A 174 -11.18 17.05 6.34
N LEU A 175 -10.65 15.90 5.91
CA LEU A 175 -11.38 14.62 5.95
C LEU A 175 -11.62 14.15 7.39
N ASN A 176 -10.72 14.41 8.34
CA ASN A 176 -10.93 14.15 9.76
C ASN A 176 -12.07 14.99 10.33
N SER A 177 -12.06 16.28 10.01
CA SER A 177 -13.07 17.23 10.47
C SER A 177 -14.47 16.91 9.94
N SER A 178 -14.55 16.39 8.70
CA SER A 178 -15.80 15.98 8.06
C SER A 178 -16.22 14.56 8.40
N VAL A 179 -15.38 13.80 9.13
CA VAL A 179 -15.57 12.37 9.41
C VAL A 179 -15.80 11.60 8.11
N PHE A 180 -15.00 11.89 7.09
CA PHE A 180 -15.15 11.34 5.75
C PHE A 180 -15.04 9.81 5.79
N GLY A 181 -15.96 9.13 5.11
CA GLY A 181 -16.05 7.67 5.15
C GLY A 181 -16.32 7.09 6.55
N GLY A 182 -16.70 7.90 7.54
CA GLY A 182 -16.87 7.47 8.93
C GLY A 182 -15.57 7.45 9.75
N ARG A 183 -14.48 8.06 9.25
CA ARG A 183 -13.11 7.97 9.80
C ARG A 183 -12.55 9.33 10.19
N THR A 184 -11.57 9.32 11.09
CA THR A 184 -10.99 10.49 11.77
C THR A 184 -9.46 10.48 11.89
N SER A 185 -8.79 9.54 11.21
CA SER A 185 -7.32 9.42 11.19
C SER A 185 -6.73 9.53 9.78
N TRP A 186 -7.33 10.34 8.91
CA TRP A 186 -6.84 10.69 7.59
C TRP A 186 -5.54 11.48 7.67
N ARG A 187 -4.57 11.08 6.87
CA ARG A 187 -3.27 11.72 6.70
C ARG A 187 -2.80 11.61 5.25
N VAL A 188 -1.73 12.33 4.94
CA VAL A 188 -0.97 12.14 3.70
C VAL A 188 -0.29 10.75 3.74
N PRO A 189 -0.26 9.98 2.64
CA PRO A 189 0.39 8.67 2.58
C PRO A 189 1.90 8.78 2.71
N SER A 190 2.54 7.72 3.18
CA SER A 190 4.00 7.57 3.16
C SER A 190 4.53 7.25 1.77
N GLU A 191 5.81 7.52 1.57
CA GLU A 191 6.58 7.07 0.40
C GLU A 191 6.39 5.57 0.17
N TYR A 192 6.46 4.77 1.24
CA TYR A 192 6.29 3.32 1.16
C TYR A 192 4.86 2.92 0.75
N GLU A 193 3.85 3.63 1.24
CA GLU A 193 2.45 3.39 0.85
C GLU A 193 2.21 3.74 -0.62
N LEU A 194 2.80 4.84 -1.10
CA LEU A 194 2.74 5.20 -2.51
C LEU A 194 3.53 4.24 -3.40
N PHE A 195 4.60 3.62 -2.89
CA PHE A 195 5.31 2.54 -3.59
C PHE A 195 4.45 1.32 -3.83
N VAL A 196 3.74 0.88 -2.79
CA VAL A 196 2.80 -0.22 -2.93
C VAL A 196 1.63 0.18 -3.85
N PHE A 197 1.18 1.44 -3.78
CA PHE A 197 0.15 1.98 -4.65
C PHE A 197 0.56 1.94 -6.13
N GLU A 198 1.76 2.43 -6.47
CA GLU A 198 2.33 2.41 -7.82
C GLU A 198 2.50 0.98 -8.33
N TYR A 199 3.07 0.11 -7.50
CA TYR A 199 3.24 -1.30 -7.85
C TYR A 199 1.90 -1.93 -8.23
N ASN A 200 0.86 -1.70 -7.43
CA ASN A 200 -0.49 -2.17 -7.72
C ASN A 200 -1.09 -1.52 -8.97
N TYR A 201 -0.84 -0.24 -9.21
CA TYR A 201 -1.29 0.43 -10.43
C TYR A 201 -0.79 -0.27 -11.70
N TYR A 202 0.46 -0.73 -11.72
CA TYR A 202 1.04 -1.43 -12.87
C TYR A 202 0.79 -2.95 -12.89
N ALA A 203 0.79 -3.60 -11.72
CA ALA A 203 0.70 -5.06 -11.62
C ALA A 203 -0.76 -5.56 -11.54
N ASN A 204 -1.66 -4.80 -10.91
CA ASN A 204 -3.02 -5.25 -10.62
C ASN A 204 -4.01 -4.75 -11.67
N SER A 205 -4.42 -5.63 -12.58
CA SER A 205 -5.40 -5.33 -13.64
C SER A 205 -6.75 -4.81 -13.15
N SER A 206 -7.09 -5.01 -11.87
CA SER A 206 -8.33 -4.50 -11.27
C SER A 206 -8.15 -3.17 -10.54
N PHE A 207 -6.93 -2.63 -10.41
CA PHE A 207 -6.62 -1.41 -9.65
C PHE A 207 -7.49 -0.22 -10.07
N ALA A 208 -7.60 0.03 -11.38
CA ALA A 208 -8.41 1.11 -11.95
C ALA A 208 -9.92 0.96 -11.66
N THR A 209 -10.39 -0.20 -11.19
CA THR A 209 -11.77 -0.36 -10.73
C THR A 209 -11.99 0.29 -9.37
N TYR A 210 -10.97 0.28 -8.50
CA TYR A 210 -11.03 0.82 -7.15
C TYR A 210 -10.57 2.28 -7.10
N PHE A 211 -9.56 2.64 -7.89
CA PHE A 211 -9.07 4.00 -8.05
C PHE A 211 -9.28 4.46 -9.50
N PRO A 212 -10.51 4.90 -9.87
CA PRO A 212 -10.90 5.13 -11.26
C PRO A 212 -10.44 6.48 -11.83
N PHE A 213 -9.35 7.04 -11.30
CA PHE A 213 -8.77 8.29 -11.77
C PHE A 213 -7.80 8.06 -12.94
N ASP A 214 -7.74 9.01 -13.88
CA ASP A 214 -6.77 9.00 -14.99
C ASP A 214 -5.44 9.61 -14.54
N TYR A 215 -4.56 8.77 -14.01
CA TYR A 215 -3.24 9.18 -13.52
C TYR A 215 -2.30 9.71 -14.62
N THR A 216 -2.67 9.62 -15.90
CA THR A 216 -1.90 10.28 -16.97
C THR A 216 -2.12 11.80 -17.03
N SER A 217 -3.05 12.32 -16.22
CA SER A 217 -3.39 13.74 -16.17
C SER A 217 -2.68 14.53 -15.06
N ILE A 218 -1.84 13.87 -14.25
CA ILE A 218 -0.97 14.47 -13.23
C ILE A 218 0.44 13.90 -13.37
N ASP A 219 1.44 14.62 -12.85
CA ASP A 219 2.83 14.15 -12.90
C ASP A 219 3.18 13.25 -11.70
N GLY A 220 2.41 13.30 -10.60
CA GLY A 220 2.71 12.51 -9.41
C GLY A 220 1.78 12.73 -8.22
N LEU A 221 2.06 12.05 -7.10
CA LEU A 221 1.31 12.10 -5.84
C LEU A 221 2.19 12.45 -4.65
N TRP A 222 1.76 13.39 -3.81
CA TRP A 222 2.48 13.80 -2.61
C TRP A 222 2.57 12.70 -1.54
N ALA A 223 3.77 12.51 -0.99
CA ALA A 223 4.04 11.71 0.20
C ALA A 223 4.20 12.60 1.45
N MET A 224 4.12 12.01 2.64
CA MET A 224 4.18 12.72 3.93
C MET A 224 5.61 13.00 4.42
N GLU A 225 6.62 12.46 3.74
CA GLU A 225 8.02 12.60 4.08
C GLU A 225 8.69 13.77 3.36
N SER A 226 9.73 14.30 3.99
CA SER A 226 10.67 15.23 3.38
C SER A 226 12.09 14.66 3.48
N ILE A 227 12.94 14.94 2.48
CA ILE A 227 14.36 14.57 2.54
C ILE A 227 15.12 15.55 3.43
N ASP A 228 14.78 16.83 3.35
CA ASP A 228 15.33 17.90 4.19
C ASP A 228 14.26 18.95 4.45
N PHE A 229 14.66 20.13 4.95
CA PHE A 229 13.74 21.22 5.26
C PHE A 229 13.17 21.90 4.00
N GLU A 230 13.80 21.74 2.83
CA GLU A 230 13.38 22.37 1.57
C GLU A 230 12.77 21.38 0.57
N ASN A 231 12.84 20.06 0.79
CA ASN A 231 12.47 19.07 -0.23
C ASN A 231 11.48 18.03 0.29
N ALA A 232 10.27 18.00 -0.27
CA ALA A 232 9.25 16.99 -0.01
C ALA A 232 9.32 15.82 -1.00
N LEU A 233 8.86 14.64 -0.57
CA LEU A 233 8.77 13.45 -1.41
C LEU A 233 7.44 13.37 -2.16
N PHE A 234 7.50 12.85 -3.39
CA PHE A 234 6.34 12.47 -4.17
C PHE A 234 6.63 11.21 -4.99
N LEU A 235 5.57 10.51 -5.36
CA LEU A 235 5.59 9.43 -6.33
C LEU A 235 5.54 10.00 -7.75
N ASP A 236 6.56 9.76 -8.57
CA ASP A 236 6.59 10.14 -9.99
C ASP A 236 5.81 9.13 -10.86
N LEU A 237 4.79 9.61 -11.56
CA LEU A 237 3.93 8.81 -12.44
C LEU A 237 4.25 8.98 -13.93
N THR A 238 5.26 9.78 -14.28
CA THR A 238 5.62 10.11 -15.68
C THR A 238 6.46 9.04 -16.39
N GLY A 239 6.83 7.96 -15.69
CA GLY A 239 7.49 6.79 -16.27
C GLY A 239 9.00 6.69 -16.06
N ASN A 240 9.60 7.50 -15.18
CA ASN A 240 10.99 7.32 -14.74
C ASN A 240 11.15 6.45 -13.47
N GLY A 241 10.04 6.11 -12.78
CA GLY A 241 9.98 5.02 -11.79
C GLY A 241 10.89 5.16 -10.57
N ASN A 242 11.34 6.38 -10.25
CA ASN A 242 12.14 6.66 -9.07
C ASN A 242 11.39 7.68 -8.20
N TYR A 243 11.48 7.53 -6.88
CA TYR A 243 11.09 8.56 -5.92
C TYR A 243 11.98 9.76 -6.12
N ILE A 244 11.38 10.92 -6.35
CA ILE A 244 12.13 12.15 -6.56
C ILE A 244 11.71 13.17 -5.51
N ALA A 245 12.69 13.77 -4.85
CA ALA A 245 12.48 14.82 -3.86
C ALA A 245 12.58 16.19 -4.51
N TYR A 246 11.64 17.10 -4.24
CA TYR A 246 11.88 18.51 -4.55
C TYR A 246 11.01 19.58 -3.86
N LYS A 247 11.26 20.84 -4.25
CA LYS A 247 11.44 22.04 -3.43
C LYS A 247 10.50 23.23 -3.64
N ASP A 248 9.82 23.41 -4.77
CA ASP A 248 9.11 24.70 -4.96
C ASP A 248 7.83 24.71 -5.82
N GLY A 249 7.22 23.56 -6.10
CA GLY A 249 5.94 23.53 -6.81
C GLY A 249 6.01 23.94 -8.30
N THR A 250 7.19 24.16 -8.89
CA THR A 250 7.34 24.40 -10.34
C THR A 250 8.13 23.33 -11.11
N GLY A 251 8.73 22.36 -10.41
CA GLY A 251 9.48 21.24 -11.00
C GLY A 251 10.08 20.27 -9.99
N TYR A 252 10.92 19.33 -10.45
CA TYR A 252 11.69 18.37 -9.66
C TYR A 252 13.15 18.22 -10.15
N LEU A 253 14.07 17.84 -9.26
CA LEU A 253 15.46 17.47 -9.59
C LEU A 253 15.64 15.96 -9.48
N ASP A 254 15.97 15.28 -10.57
CA ASP A 254 16.39 13.88 -10.50
C ASP A 254 17.78 13.81 -9.85
N GLU A 255 17.87 13.23 -8.65
CA GLU A 255 19.13 13.12 -7.89
C GLU A 255 20.15 12.19 -8.58
N ALA A 256 19.68 11.25 -9.41
CA ALA A 256 20.56 10.37 -10.17
C ALA A 256 21.24 11.11 -11.34
N ASP A 257 20.52 12.06 -11.95
CA ASP A 257 20.91 12.69 -13.21
C ASP A 257 21.20 14.20 -13.11
N PHE A 258 20.99 14.82 -11.94
CA PHE A 258 21.15 16.26 -11.67
C PHE A 258 20.38 17.18 -12.65
N ASN A 259 19.27 16.68 -13.22
CA ASN A 259 18.46 17.41 -14.20
C ASN A 259 17.21 17.99 -13.56
N TYR A 260 16.89 19.24 -13.91
CA TYR A 260 15.66 19.91 -13.51
C TYR A 260 14.55 19.67 -14.53
N TYR A 261 13.44 19.13 -14.07
CA TYR A 261 12.24 18.86 -14.84
C TYR A 261 11.11 19.75 -14.33
N SER A 262 10.42 20.46 -15.20
CA SER A 262 9.19 21.18 -14.79
C SER A 262 8.02 20.23 -14.78
N PHE A 263 7.12 20.36 -13.80
CA PHE A 263 5.83 19.69 -13.86
C PHE A 263 5.06 20.15 -15.11
N SER A 264 4.49 19.19 -15.84
CA SER A 264 3.66 19.48 -17.00
C SER A 264 2.21 19.75 -16.60
N THR A 265 1.75 19.10 -15.53
CA THR A 265 0.35 19.05 -15.08
C THR A 265 0.19 19.25 -13.57
N GLY A 266 1.24 19.01 -12.78
CA GLY A 266 1.28 19.22 -11.33
C GLY A 266 1.06 17.92 -10.53
N LEU A 267 1.02 18.04 -9.20
CA LEU A 267 0.94 16.92 -8.26
C LEU A 267 -0.41 16.85 -7.56
N GLY A 268 -0.94 15.64 -7.37
CA GLY A 268 -2.16 15.39 -6.60
C GLY A 268 -1.88 14.80 -5.22
N VAL A 269 -2.94 14.49 -4.47
CA VAL A 269 -2.85 13.71 -3.23
C VAL A 269 -4.07 12.80 -3.09
N HIS A 270 -3.81 11.54 -2.78
CA HIS A 270 -4.78 10.67 -2.10
C HIS A 270 -4.51 10.73 -0.61
N CYS A 271 -5.54 10.65 0.22
CA CYS A 271 -5.37 10.56 1.65
C CYS A 271 -5.56 9.12 2.12
N VAL A 272 -4.90 8.76 3.21
CA VAL A 272 -5.00 7.43 3.80
C VAL A 272 -5.37 7.53 5.27
N SER A 273 -6.15 6.57 5.76
CA SER A 273 -6.60 6.48 7.14
C SER A 273 -5.98 5.25 7.82
N ASP A 274 -5.40 5.47 9.00
CA ASP A 274 -4.84 4.42 9.88
C ASP A 274 -5.92 3.58 10.61
N GLU A 275 -7.19 4.02 10.61
CA GLU A 275 -8.28 3.21 11.14
C GLU A 275 -8.52 1.94 10.30
N TYR A 276 -8.61 0.79 10.98
CA TYR A 276 -8.87 -0.49 10.32
C TYR A 276 -10.17 -0.47 9.48
N PRO A 277 -10.23 -1.26 8.40
CA PRO A 277 -11.42 -1.35 7.56
C PRO A 277 -12.65 -1.98 8.22
N PHE A 278 -12.50 -2.66 9.37
CA PHE A 278 -13.56 -3.41 10.09
C PHE A 278 -13.57 -3.18 11.59
#